data_AF-A0A6A6E2I9-F1
#
_entry.id   AF-A0A6A6E2I9-F1
#
_cell.length_a   1.000
_cell.length_b   1.000
_cell.length_c   1.000
_cell.angle_alpha   90.00
_cell.angle_beta   90.00
_cell.angle_gamma   90.00
#
_symmetry.space_group_name_H-M   'P 1'
#
loop_
_entity.id
_entity.type
_entity.pdbx_description
1 polymer ?
#
loop_
_entity_poly.entity_id
_entity_poly.type
_entity_poly.pdbx_seq_one_letter_code
_entity_poly.pdbx_strand_id
1 'polypeptide(L)'
;MNSLGILRSLMHQLLLCDEVLFYHTEEAFRKNSKESLDSFYSLLPVFLTCLAKTEAAYVIMDGLDELNDTTLSDLFGGFQMWLDACPDARVRLLITSRWSERIECGLTQAVHWTKRKDNRILSLKWRPGELTYRIPTFRSKSLISDYVTTGIQSLASLKAAQNAGLGVIRRICDAADGHWLYARFLLEDSKRQPTLARLKERLETLPKGLTELYSQILNDSEHSFDGEDLHFARTIYSWVCLARVPKPMTVQDIGVLLSLKPGSTSINQDAIPLDA
;
A
#
# COMPACT_ATOMS: atom_id res chain seq x y z
N MET A 1 -11.76 -0.44 5.76
CA MET A 1 -10.98 -0.04 6.96
C MET A 1 -11.73 1.10 7.65
N ASN A 2 -11.84 1.14 8.98
CA ASN A 2 -12.49 2.23 9.71
C ASN A 2 -11.46 3.15 10.40
N SER A 3 -11.83 4.40 10.68
CA SER A 3 -10.97 5.42 11.30
C SER A 3 -10.40 4.96 12.65
N LEU A 4 -11.22 4.31 13.46
CA LEU A 4 -10.80 3.73 14.75
C LEU A 4 -9.71 2.66 14.60
N GLY A 5 -9.82 1.76 13.62
CA GLY A 5 -8.82 0.73 13.37
C GLY A 5 -7.47 1.31 12.98
N ILE A 6 -7.48 2.38 12.19
CA ILE A 6 -6.27 3.13 11.80
C ILE A 6 -5.61 3.72 13.05
N LEU A 7 -6.39 4.41 13.88
CA LEU A 7 -5.89 5.05 15.09
C LEU A 7 -5.36 4.02 16.11
N ARG A 8 -6.03 2.88 16.27
CA ARG A 8 -5.55 1.76 17.11
C ARG A 8 -4.23 1.21 16.60
N SER A 9 -4.08 1.05 15.28
CA SER A 9 -2.82 0.60 14.67
C SER A 9 -1.68 1.59 14.92
N LEU A 10 -1.93 2.89 14.72
CA LEU A 10 -0.93 3.94 14.98
C LEU A 10 -0.56 3.99 16.46
N MET A 11 -1.53 3.89 17.37
CA MET A 11 -1.27 3.87 18.81
C MET A 11 -0.46 2.64 19.21
N HIS A 12 -0.79 1.46 18.68
CA HIS A 12 -0.03 0.24 18.92
C HIS A 12 1.42 0.38 18.44
N GLN A 13 1.64 0.91 17.23
CA GLN A 13 2.99 1.15 16.71
C GLN A 13 3.76 2.17 17.55
N LEU A 14 3.10 3.24 17.99
CA LEU A 14 3.72 4.25 18.85
C LEU A 14 4.16 3.66 20.20
N LEU A 15 3.32 2.83 20.82
CA LEU A 15 3.62 2.16 22.09
C LEU A 15 4.75 1.13 21.95
N LEU A 16 4.90 0.48 20.78
CA LEU A 16 6.03 -0.40 20.51
C LEU A 16 7.36 0.35 20.40
N CYS A 17 7.34 1.64 20.03
CA CYS A 17 8.54 2.45 19.89
C CYS A 17 9.07 2.98 21.24
N ASP A 18 8.20 3.18 22.22
CA ASP A 18 8.57 3.71 23.54
C ASP A 18 7.65 3.18 24.65
N GLU A 19 8.18 2.27 25.47
CA GLU A 19 7.47 1.64 26.58
C GLU A 19 7.05 2.66 27.66
N VAL A 20 7.75 3.80 27.78
CA VAL A 20 7.41 4.85 28.76
C VAL A 20 6.06 5.51 28.43
N LEU A 21 5.69 5.51 27.15
CA LEU A 21 4.38 5.99 26.70
C LEU A 21 3.23 5.15 27.24
N PHE A 22 3.48 3.89 27.65
CA PHE A 22 2.47 3.02 28.24
C PHE A 22 1.94 3.58 29.57
N TYR A 23 2.83 4.09 30.42
CA TYR A 23 2.44 4.73 31.68
C TYR A 23 1.59 5.98 31.45
N HIS A 24 1.87 6.71 30.37
CA HIS A 24 1.11 7.91 30.00
C HIS A 24 -0.24 7.57 29.39
N THR A 25 -0.35 6.48 28.63
CA THR A 25 -1.64 5.96 28.22
C THR A 25 -2.46 5.56 29.44
N GLU A 26 -1.92 4.77 30.38
CA GLU A 26 -2.67 4.30 31.54
C GLU A 26 -3.26 5.47 32.36
N GLU A 27 -2.49 6.54 32.57
CA GLU A 27 -2.97 7.73 33.27
C GLU A 27 -4.08 8.47 32.52
N ALA A 28 -3.96 8.60 31.19
CA ALA A 28 -4.97 9.22 30.34
C ALA A 28 -6.25 8.36 30.25
N PHE A 29 -6.10 7.04 30.18
CA PHE A 29 -7.19 6.07 30.23
C PHE A 29 -7.95 6.14 31.57
N ARG A 30 -7.22 6.22 32.69
CA ARG A 30 -7.83 6.30 34.02
C ARG A 30 -8.59 7.61 34.25
N LYS A 31 -8.15 8.70 33.63
CA LYS A 31 -8.83 10.01 33.67
C LYS A 31 -10.10 10.04 32.80
N ASN A 32 -10.10 9.32 31.68
CA ASN A 32 -11.23 9.24 30.75
C ASN A 32 -12.25 8.14 31.15
N SER A 33 -12.48 7.96 32.45
CA SER A 33 -13.19 6.84 33.12
C SER A 33 -14.69 6.65 32.77
N LYS A 34 -15.14 7.04 31.58
CA LYS A 34 -16.49 6.77 31.09
C LYS A 34 -16.45 6.33 29.63
N GLU A 35 -16.94 5.11 29.44
CA GLU A 35 -17.30 4.48 28.18
C GLU A 35 -16.13 4.02 27.31
N SER A 36 -16.33 2.85 26.72
CA SER A 36 -15.35 2.13 25.94
C SER A 36 -14.62 3.04 24.93
N LEU A 37 -13.31 2.85 24.74
CA LEU A 37 -12.55 3.49 23.65
C LEU A 37 -12.88 2.85 22.29
N ASP A 38 -14.17 2.80 22.01
CA ASP A 38 -14.79 2.22 20.81
C ASP A 38 -15.15 3.29 19.77
N SER A 39 -14.70 4.53 19.97
CA SER A 39 -14.85 5.60 18.99
C SER A 39 -13.51 6.23 18.65
N PHE A 40 -13.38 6.70 17.41
CA PHE A 40 -12.21 7.43 16.96
C PHE A 40 -11.95 8.67 17.85
N TYR A 41 -13.00 9.45 18.13
CA TYR A 41 -12.91 10.70 18.90
C TYR A 41 -12.62 10.48 20.39
N SER A 42 -12.96 9.33 20.97
CA SER A 42 -12.59 9.01 22.37
C SER A 42 -11.14 8.56 22.50
N LEU A 43 -10.61 7.86 21.49
CA LEU A 43 -9.22 7.39 21.48
C LEU A 43 -8.23 8.49 21.06
N LEU A 44 -8.66 9.41 20.19
CA LEU A 44 -7.79 10.44 19.62
C LEU A 44 -7.08 11.30 20.68
N PRO A 45 -7.74 11.84 21.74
CA PRO A 45 -7.07 12.63 22.77
C PRO A 45 -5.94 11.88 23.49
N VAL A 46 -6.11 10.57 23.69
CA VAL A 46 -5.08 9.71 24.31
C VAL A 46 -3.88 9.60 23.38
N PHE A 47 -4.12 9.31 22.10
CA PHE A 47 -3.07 9.25 21.08
C PHE A 47 -2.30 10.59 20.96
N LEU A 48 -3.00 11.73 20.96
CA LEU A 48 -2.36 13.06 20.93
C LEU A 48 -1.50 13.32 22.17
N THR A 49 -1.97 12.89 23.35
CA THR A 49 -1.19 13.00 24.59
C THR A 49 0.11 12.21 24.53
N CYS A 50 0.09 11.02 23.92
CA CYS A 50 1.29 10.21 23.71
C CYS A 50 2.25 10.90 22.73
N LEU A 51 1.73 11.35 21.59
CA LEU A 51 2.53 12.06 20.58
C LEU A 51 3.18 13.34 21.11
N ALA A 52 2.48 14.08 21.96
CA ALA A 52 3.01 15.30 22.60
C ALA A 52 4.22 15.02 23.49
N LYS A 53 4.31 13.81 24.05
CA LYS A 53 5.39 13.40 24.95
C LYS A 53 6.54 12.72 24.21
N THR A 54 6.36 12.40 22.93
CA THR A 54 7.43 11.87 22.08
C THR A 54 8.33 13.00 21.60
N GLU A 55 9.66 12.80 21.66
CA GLU A 55 10.63 13.81 21.24
C GLU A 55 10.53 14.13 19.73
N ALA A 56 10.35 13.09 18.91
CA ALA A 56 10.05 13.20 17.49
C ALA A 56 9.29 11.96 17.01
N ALA A 57 8.31 12.16 16.13
CA ALA A 57 7.58 11.05 15.50
C ALA A 57 7.61 11.16 13.98
N TYR A 58 7.60 10.02 13.31
CA TYR A 58 7.47 9.91 11.86
C TYR A 58 6.25 9.05 11.58
N VAL A 59 5.21 9.67 11.03
CA VAL A 59 3.97 8.97 10.69
C VAL A 59 3.96 8.78 9.17
N ILE A 60 3.94 7.52 8.75
CA ILE A 60 3.86 7.15 7.33
C ILE A 60 2.51 6.49 7.09
N MET A 61 1.74 7.01 6.14
CA MET A 61 0.47 6.43 5.73
C MET A 61 0.50 6.15 4.24
N ASP A 62 0.35 4.87 3.88
CA ASP A 62 0.27 4.41 2.50
C ASP A 62 -1.16 3.98 2.13
N GLY A 63 -1.53 4.14 0.86
CA GLY A 63 -2.83 3.73 0.33
C GLY A 63 -4.01 4.55 0.85
N LEU A 64 -3.85 5.87 1.08
CA LEU A 64 -4.94 6.70 1.60
C LEU A 64 -6.21 6.69 0.71
N ASP A 65 -6.06 6.39 -0.58
CA ASP A 65 -7.16 6.24 -1.56
C ASP A 65 -8.04 5.00 -1.34
N GLU A 66 -7.62 4.05 -0.52
CA GLU A 66 -8.39 2.86 -0.16
C GLU A 66 -9.45 3.14 0.95
N LEU A 67 -9.43 4.36 1.51
CA LEU A 67 -10.32 4.75 2.58
C LEU A 67 -11.66 5.30 2.04
N ASN A 68 -12.74 5.04 2.79
CA ASN A 68 -14.04 5.64 2.50
C ASN A 68 -14.12 7.09 2.98
N ASP A 69 -15.11 7.83 2.49
CA ASP A 69 -15.23 9.27 2.72
C ASP A 69 -15.39 9.61 4.21
N THR A 70 -16.11 8.79 4.97
CA THR A 70 -16.28 8.99 6.42
C THR A 70 -14.97 8.83 7.17
N THR A 71 -14.20 7.79 6.85
CA THR A 71 -12.89 7.53 7.47
C THR A 71 -11.88 8.62 7.10
N LEU A 72 -11.89 9.10 5.86
CA LEU A 72 -11.06 10.22 5.43
C LEU A 72 -11.39 11.50 6.19
N SER A 73 -12.68 11.81 6.34
CA SER A 73 -13.13 12.98 7.09
C SER A 73 -12.71 12.92 8.57
N ASP A 74 -12.87 11.76 9.21
CA ASP A 74 -12.42 11.55 10.59
C ASP A 74 -10.91 11.76 10.73
N LEU A 75 -10.11 11.20 9.82
CA LEU A 75 -8.66 11.36 9.82
C LEU A 75 -8.23 12.81 9.63
N PHE A 76 -8.80 13.52 8.67
CA PHE A 76 -8.49 14.93 8.45
C PHE A 76 -8.89 15.79 9.65
N GLY A 77 -10.06 15.54 10.26
CA GLY A 77 -10.46 16.16 11.52
C GLY A 77 -9.48 15.85 12.66
N GLY A 78 -9.02 14.60 12.75
CA GLY A 78 -8.02 14.17 13.72
C GLY A 78 -6.66 14.85 13.55
N PHE A 79 -6.19 15.02 12.30
CA PHE A 79 -4.98 15.78 12.01
C PHE A 79 -5.10 17.25 12.40
N GLN A 80 -6.28 17.85 12.21
CA GLN A 80 -6.52 19.22 12.65
C GLN A 80 -6.41 19.34 14.17
N MET A 81 -7.11 18.47 14.91
CA MET A 81 -7.03 18.43 16.38
C MET A 81 -5.61 18.20 16.89
N TRP A 82 -4.84 17.38 16.17
CA TRP A 82 -3.44 17.13 16.48
C TRP A 82 -2.56 18.38 16.35
N LEU A 83 -2.63 19.05 15.19
CA LEU A 83 -1.85 20.25 14.93
C LEU A 83 -2.20 21.37 15.92
N ASP A 84 -3.47 21.46 16.33
CA ASP A 84 -3.93 22.43 17.31
C ASP A 84 -3.47 22.09 18.75
N ALA A 85 -3.48 20.82 19.13
CA ALA A 85 -3.13 20.39 20.49
C ALA A 85 -1.62 20.35 20.75
N CYS A 86 -0.80 20.16 19.71
CA CYS A 86 0.63 19.88 19.86
C CYS A 86 1.50 20.73 18.91
N PRO A 87 1.48 22.07 19.00
CA PRO A 87 2.17 22.94 18.05
C PRO A 87 3.70 22.80 18.06
N ASP A 88 4.28 22.39 19.18
CA ASP A 88 5.72 22.21 19.36
C ASP A 88 6.20 20.75 19.13
N ALA A 89 5.28 19.82 18.88
CA ALA A 89 5.64 18.42 18.67
C ALA A 89 6.38 18.26 17.33
N ARG A 90 7.55 17.60 17.36
CA ARG A 90 8.34 17.34 16.16
C ARG A 90 7.81 16.13 15.41
N VAL A 91 6.61 16.24 14.85
CA VAL A 91 6.04 15.15 14.07
C VAL A 91 6.09 15.44 12.58
N ARG A 92 6.56 14.45 11.82
CA ARG A 92 6.65 14.49 10.37
C ARG A 92 5.69 13.48 9.78
N LEU A 93 4.83 13.94 8.88
CA LEU A 93 3.83 13.13 8.21
C LEU A 93 4.23 12.91 6.75
N LEU A 94 4.28 11.65 6.33
CA LEU A 94 4.44 11.24 4.94
C LEU A 94 3.19 10.47 4.52
N ILE A 95 2.50 10.97 3.50
CA ILE A 95 1.31 10.31 2.94
C ILE A 95 1.63 9.88 1.51
N THR A 96 1.33 8.62 1.20
CA THR A 96 1.37 8.07 -0.16
C THR A 96 -0.03 7.54 -0.52
N SER A 97 -0.49 7.88 -1.71
CA SER A 97 -1.79 7.42 -2.23
C SER A 97 -1.82 7.55 -3.74
N ARG A 98 -2.80 6.89 -4.37
CA ARG A 98 -3.19 7.25 -5.75
C ARG A 98 -3.84 8.62 -5.74
N TRP A 99 -3.82 9.28 -6.91
CA TRP A 99 -4.48 10.57 -7.06
C TRP A 99 -5.99 10.40 -6.91
N SER A 100 -6.60 11.27 -6.11
CA SER A 100 -8.02 11.30 -5.86
C SER A 100 -8.44 12.72 -5.48
N GLU A 101 -9.43 13.27 -6.17
CA GLU A 101 -9.92 14.64 -5.95
C GLU A 101 -10.39 14.85 -4.51
N ARG A 102 -11.01 13.84 -3.89
CA ARG A 102 -11.42 13.88 -2.48
C ARG A 102 -10.24 14.05 -1.51
N ILE A 103 -9.10 13.42 -1.79
CA ILE A 103 -7.89 13.52 -0.95
C ILE A 103 -7.27 14.90 -1.15
N GLU A 104 -7.18 15.36 -2.40
CA GLU A 104 -6.67 16.69 -2.73
C GLU A 104 -7.52 17.79 -2.08
N CYS A 105 -8.85 17.69 -2.16
CA CYS A 105 -9.79 18.60 -1.51
C CYS A 105 -9.68 18.53 0.01
N GLY A 106 -9.67 17.35 0.62
CA GLY A 106 -9.58 17.18 2.07
C GLY A 106 -8.27 17.72 2.66
N LEU A 107 -7.14 17.45 1.99
CA LEU A 107 -5.85 18.02 2.37
C LEU A 107 -5.82 19.53 2.16
N THR A 108 -6.33 20.05 1.04
CA THR A 108 -6.36 21.50 0.78
C THR A 108 -7.22 22.24 1.79
N GLN A 109 -8.37 21.65 2.15
CA GLN A 109 -9.25 22.15 3.18
C GLN A 109 -8.58 22.13 4.55
N ALA A 110 -7.84 21.09 4.93
CA ALA A 110 -7.05 21.05 6.17
C ALA A 110 -5.83 21.99 6.16
N VAL A 111 -5.27 22.31 4.99
CA VAL A 111 -4.02 23.09 4.81
C VAL A 111 -4.24 24.62 4.83
N HIS A 112 -5.46 25.11 4.57
CA HIS A 112 -5.78 26.55 4.75
C HIS A 112 -5.65 27.07 6.20
N TRP A 113 -5.28 26.21 7.16
CA TRP A 113 -5.47 26.43 8.61
C TRP A 113 -4.28 26.99 9.40
N THR A 114 -3.11 27.27 8.80
CA THR A 114 -1.98 27.87 9.55
C THR A 114 -1.51 29.21 8.95
N LYS A 115 -2.20 30.30 9.32
CA LYS A 115 -1.68 31.66 9.19
C LYS A 115 -1.72 32.35 10.55
N ARG A 116 -0.76 32.04 11.44
CA ARG A 116 -0.51 32.81 12.68
C ARG A 116 0.77 33.62 12.59
N LYS A 117 0.77 34.75 13.31
CA LYS A 117 1.65 35.93 13.17
C LYS A 117 3.08 35.75 13.68
N ASP A 118 3.43 34.60 14.27
CA ASP A 118 4.74 34.42 14.90
C ASP A 118 5.58 33.39 14.13
N ASN A 119 6.77 33.84 13.76
CA ASN A 119 7.62 33.37 12.68
C ASN A 119 8.29 32.00 12.91
N ARG A 120 7.62 31.02 13.50
CA ARG A 120 8.15 29.67 13.82
C ARG A 120 7.18 28.50 13.64
N ILE A 121 6.18 28.66 12.78
CA ILE A 121 5.36 27.52 12.33
C ILE A 121 5.93 27.08 10.98
N LEU A 122 6.32 25.81 10.86
CA LEU A 122 6.37 25.12 9.57
C LEU A 122 4.94 25.06 9.08
N SER A 123 4.48 26.17 8.52
CA SER A 123 3.27 26.20 7.73
C SER A 123 3.47 25.13 6.67
N LEU A 124 2.62 24.11 6.62
CA LEU A 124 2.26 23.58 5.32
C LEU A 124 1.52 24.72 4.61
N LYS A 125 2.26 25.74 4.15
CA LYS A 125 1.83 26.52 3.03
C LYS A 125 2.23 25.65 1.87
N TRP A 126 1.27 25.30 1.02
CA TRP A 126 1.56 24.95 -0.35
C TRP A 126 2.29 26.15 -1.01
N ARG A 127 3.61 26.22 -0.83
CA ARG A 127 4.53 27.04 -1.62
C ARG A 127 5.21 26.11 -2.61
N PRO A 128 5.52 26.57 -3.83
CA PRO A 128 6.48 25.87 -4.68
C PRO A 128 7.78 25.72 -3.87
N GLY A 129 8.09 24.49 -3.41
CA GLY A 129 9.27 24.20 -2.59
C GLY A 129 9.04 23.31 -1.35
N GLU A 130 7.82 23.14 -0.84
CA GLU A 130 7.50 22.10 0.17
C GLU A 130 6.77 20.95 -0.52
N LEU A 131 7.38 19.76 -0.45
CA LEU A 131 7.37 18.76 -1.51
C LEU A 131 6.12 17.86 -1.49
N THR A 132 5.01 18.35 -2.03
CA THR A 132 4.05 17.44 -2.67
C THR A 132 4.71 16.91 -3.94
N TYR A 133 5.35 15.75 -3.85
CA TYR A 133 5.69 14.98 -5.04
C TYR A 133 4.42 14.32 -5.54
N ARG A 134 3.64 15.07 -6.34
CA ARG A 134 2.78 14.42 -7.32
C ARG A 134 3.73 13.73 -8.26
N ILE A 135 3.98 12.43 -8.06
CA ILE A 135 4.53 11.59 -9.11
C ILE A 135 3.42 11.61 -10.15
N PRO A 136 3.53 12.44 -11.20
CA PRO A 136 2.44 12.56 -12.12
C PRO A 136 2.33 11.17 -12.75
N THR A 137 1.13 10.61 -12.78
CA THR A 137 0.78 9.59 -13.76
C THR A 137 0.79 10.14 -15.19
N PHE A 138 1.53 11.24 -15.44
CA PHE A 138 2.12 11.44 -16.74
C PHE A 138 3.02 10.23 -16.93
N ARG A 139 2.45 9.23 -17.61
CA ARG A 139 3.12 8.08 -18.19
C ARG A 139 4.48 8.57 -18.63
N SER A 140 5.49 8.42 -17.79
CA SER A 140 6.80 8.90 -18.15
C SER A 140 7.37 7.81 -19.03
N LYS A 141 6.77 7.69 -20.23
CA LYS A 141 7.23 6.82 -21.29
C LYS A 141 8.69 7.14 -21.55
N SER A 142 9.12 8.39 -21.36
CA SER A 142 10.52 8.80 -21.36
C SER A 142 11.32 8.14 -20.23
N LEU A 143 10.95 8.28 -18.95
CA LEU A 143 11.73 7.66 -17.85
C LEU A 143 11.71 6.13 -17.90
N ILE A 144 10.57 5.53 -18.26
CA ILE A 144 10.47 4.08 -18.48
C ILE A 144 11.35 3.68 -19.66
N SER A 145 11.33 4.45 -20.76
CA SER A 145 12.22 4.22 -21.90
C SER A 145 13.68 4.35 -21.50
N ASP A 146 14.07 5.34 -20.71
CA ASP A 146 15.45 5.53 -20.25
C ASP A 146 15.90 4.35 -19.36
N TYR A 147 15.03 3.91 -18.44
CA TYR A 147 15.26 2.73 -17.60
C TYR A 147 15.41 1.45 -18.42
N VAL A 148 14.47 1.18 -19.34
CA VAL A 148 14.48 0.00 -20.21
C VAL A 148 15.68 0.05 -21.16
N THR A 149 16.02 1.22 -21.70
CA THR A 149 17.19 1.45 -22.55
C THR A 149 18.48 1.14 -21.81
N THR A 150 18.65 1.70 -20.61
CA THR A 150 19.82 1.43 -19.75
C THR A 150 19.89 -0.06 -19.41
N GLY A 151 18.74 -0.67 -19.09
CA GLY A 151 18.61 -2.08 -18.80
C GLY A 151 18.99 -3.00 -19.96
N ILE A 152 18.60 -2.67 -21.19
CA ILE A 152 18.90 -3.46 -22.39
C ILE A 152 20.32 -3.23 -22.88
N GLN A 153 20.82 -2.00 -22.80
CA GLN A 153 22.22 -1.68 -23.11
C GLN A 153 23.20 -2.41 -22.17
N SER A 154 22.77 -2.84 -20.98
CA SER A 154 23.58 -3.70 -20.12
C SER A 154 23.77 -5.13 -20.67
N LEU A 155 22.96 -5.56 -21.65
CA LEU A 155 23.06 -6.89 -22.27
C LEU A 155 24.05 -6.91 -23.45
N ALA A 156 25.16 -7.64 -23.29
CA ALA A 156 26.22 -7.76 -24.29
C ALA A 156 25.72 -8.30 -25.65
N SER A 157 24.78 -9.25 -25.61
CA SER A 157 24.17 -9.90 -26.79
C SER A 157 23.27 -8.97 -27.61
N LEU A 158 22.65 -7.96 -26.99
CA LEU A 158 21.82 -6.96 -27.69
C LEU A 158 22.62 -5.71 -28.13
N LYS A 159 23.75 -5.42 -27.49
CA LYS A 159 24.72 -4.42 -27.97
C LYS A 159 25.28 -4.77 -29.35
N ALA A 160 25.57 -6.05 -29.59
CA ALA A 160 26.05 -6.54 -30.89
C ALA A 160 24.99 -6.46 -32.00
N ALA A 161 23.71 -6.49 -31.63
CA ALA A 161 22.57 -6.46 -32.55
C ALA A 161 21.81 -5.12 -32.46
N GLN A 162 22.51 -3.99 -32.67
CA GLN A 162 22.02 -2.61 -32.49
C GLN A 162 20.54 -2.37 -32.87
N ASN A 163 20.07 -2.91 -34.00
CA ASN A 163 18.68 -2.74 -34.46
C ASN A 163 17.64 -3.55 -33.65
N ALA A 164 18.04 -4.71 -33.10
CA ALA A 164 17.17 -5.55 -32.30
C ALA A 164 16.89 -4.92 -30.93
N GLY A 165 17.87 -4.23 -30.34
CA GLY A 165 17.72 -3.54 -29.04
C GLY A 165 16.63 -2.47 -29.06
N LEU A 166 16.58 -1.64 -30.11
CA LEU A 166 15.55 -0.60 -30.26
C LEU A 166 14.13 -1.18 -30.38
N GLY A 167 13.98 -2.29 -31.12
CA GLY A 167 12.70 -2.98 -31.25
C GLY A 167 12.20 -3.56 -29.92
N VAL A 168 13.12 -4.11 -29.11
CA VAL A 168 12.80 -4.63 -27.78
C VAL A 168 12.38 -3.51 -26.82
N ILE A 169 13.14 -2.41 -26.78
CA ILE A 169 12.82 -1.25 -25.93
C ILE A 169 11.40 -0.76 -26.24
N ARG A 170 11.09 -0.53 -27.52
CA ARG A 170 9.78 -0.04 -27.94
C ARG A 170 8.65 -0.97 -27.50
N ARG A 171 8.78 -2.28 -27.74
CA ARG A 171 7.74 -3.25 -27.37
C ARG A 171 7.51 -3.34 -25.87
N ILE A 172 8.58 -3.30 -25.06
CA ILE A 172 8.47 -3.30 -23.61
C ILE A 172 7.79 -2.01 -23.12
N CYS A 173 8.19 -0.84 -23.64
CA CYS A 173 7.58 0.44 -23.26
C CYS A 173 6.10 0.52 -23.66
N ASP A 174 5.75 0.01 -24.85
CA ASP A 174 4.37 -0.03 -25.34
C ASP A 174 3.52 -1.01 -24.51
N ALA A 175 4.03 -2.20 -24.19
CA ALA A 175 3.34 -3.18 -23.34
C ALA A 175 3.18 -2.68 -21.90
N ALA A 176 4.19 -2.01 -21.34
CA ALA A 176 4.16 -1.48 -19.98
C ALA A 176 3.02 -0.46 -19.76
N ASP A 177 2.61 0.26 -20.81
CA ASP A 177 1.60 1.33 -20.79
C ASP A 177 1.76 2.30 -19.61
N GLY A 178 3.00 2.70 -19.29
CA GLY A 178 3.27 3.62 -18.19
C GLY A 178 3.36 2.98 -16.79
N HIS A 179 3.18 1.67 -16.66
CA HIS A 179 3.32 0.96 -15.38
C HIS A 179 4.78 0.58 -15.14
N TRP A 180 5.44 1.27 -14.18
CA TRP A 180 6.85 1.06 -13.86
C TRP A 180 7.16 -0.38 -13.43
N LEU A 181 6.34 -0.93 -12.54
CA LEU A 181 6.52 -2.29 -12.04
C LEU A 181 6.45 -3.31 -13.20
N TYR A 182 5.54 -3.10 -14.13
CA TYR A 182 5.41 -3.98 -15.28
C TYR A 182 6.60 -3.85 -16.24
N ALA A 183 7.06 -2.62 -16.52
CA ALA A 183 8.28 -2.41 -17.30
C ALA A 183 9.51 -3.10 -16.67
N ARG A 184 9.62 -3.08 -15.34
CA ARG A 184 10.66 -3.82 -14.61
C ARG A 184 10.52 -5.33 -14.81
N PHE A 185 9.34 -5.90 -14.64
CA PHE A 185 9.12 -7.34 -14.86
C PHE A 185 9.45 -7.77 -16.29
N LEU A 186 9.00 -7.00 -17.29
CA LEU A 186 9.31 -7.28 -18.69
C LEU A 186 10.81 -7.22 -19.00
N LEU A 187 11.50 -6.25 -18.41
CA LEU A 187 12.95 -6.14 -18.54
C LEU A 187 13.67 -7.33 -17.87
N GLU A 188 13.25 -7.73 -16.68
CA GLU A 188 13.81 -8.89 -15.97
C GLU A 188 13.53 -10.20 -16.73
N ASP A 189 12.32 -10.40 -17.25
CA ASP A 189 11.96 -11.55 -18.10
C ASP A 189 12.83 -11.57 -19.36
N SER A 190 12.99 -10.41 -20.01
CA SER A 190 13.84 -10.27 -21.20
C SER A 190 15.30 -10.65 -20.94
N LYS A 191 15.83 -10.32 -19.76
CA LYS A 191 17.20 -10.68 -19.35
C LYS A 191 17.37 -12.18 -19.10
N ARG A 192 16.29 -12.89 -18.74
CA ARG A 192 16.30 -14.34 -18.48
C ARG A 192 16.19 -15.18 -19.75
N GLN A 193 15.86 -14.58 -20.90
CA GLN A 193 15.70 -15.33 -22.14
C GLN A 193 17.07 -15.80 -22.68
N PRO A 194 17.22 -17.11 -22.99
CA PRO A 194 18.50 -17.68 -23.38
C PRO A 194 18.92 -17.33 -24.81
N THR A 195 17.98 -16.96 -25.69
CA THR A 195 18.25 -16.65 -27.11
C THR A 195 17.41 -15.47 -27.60
N LEU A 196 17.93 -14.78 -28.63
CA LEU A 196 17.21 -13.68 -29.30
C LEU A 196 15.89 -14.13 -29.96
N ALA A 197 15.81 -15.38 -30.41
CA ALA A 197 14.59 -15.94 -31.01
C ALA A 197 13.47 -16.05 -29.98
N ARG A 198 13.76 -16.64 -28.81
CA ARG A 198 12.79 -16.73 -27.70
C ARG A 198 12.39 -15.37 -27.16
N LEU A 199 13.34 -14.44 -27.09
CA LEU A 199 13.03 -13.06 -26.73
C LEU A 199 12.02 -12.44 -27.70
N LYS A 200 12.21 -12.57 -29.02
CA LYS A 200 11.28 -12.03 -30.02
C LYS A 200 9.89 -12.65 -29.92
N GLU A 201 9.81 -13.97 -29.78
CA GLU A 201 8.55 -14.70 -29.59
C GLU A 201 7.82 -14.21 -28.33
N ARG A 202 8.54 -14.10 -27.21
CA ARG A 202 7.98 -13.59 -25.95
C ARG A 202 7.48 -12.15 -26.05
N LEU A 203 8.20 -11.31 -26.80
CA LEU A 203 7.80 -9.92 -27.07
C LEU A 203 6.56 -9.80 -27.97
N GLU A 204 6.13 -10.87 -28.66
CA GLU A 204 4.88 -10.90 -29.45
C GLU A 204 3.66 -11.23 -28.58
N THR A 205 3.86 -12.00 -27.51
CA THR A 205 2.80 -12.46 -26.61
C THR A 205 2.67 -11.59 -25.35
N LEU A 206 3.23 -10.38 -25.33
CA LEU A 206 3.20 -9.53 -24.13
C LEU A 206 1.79 -9.00 -23.86
N PRO A 207 1.26 -9.17 -22.64
CA PRO A 207 0.01 -8.53 -22.26
C PRO A 207 0.21 -7.01 -22.17
N LYS A 208 -0.84 -6.25 -22.46
CA LYS A 208 -0.84 -4.79 -22.38
C LYS A 208 -1.34 -4.34 -21.01
N GLY A 209 -0.46 -3.72 -20.25
CA GLY A 209 -0.76 -3.23 -18.90
C GLY A 209 -1.00 -4.34 -17.87
N LEU A 210 -1.37 -3.92 -16.66
CA LEU A 210 -1.52 -4.83 -15.51
C LEU A 210 -2.74 -5.75 -15.64
N THR A 211 -3.86 -5.29 -16.19
CA THR A 211 -5.09 -6.10 -16.26
C THR A 211 -4.89 -7.35 -17.11
N GLU A 212 -4.40 -7.20 -18.34
CA GLU A 212 -4.13 -8.35 -19.21
C GLU A 212 -3.06 -9.27 -18.62
N LEU A 213 -2.07 -8.70 -17.92
CA LEU A 213 -1.05 -9.48 -17.22
C LEU A 213 -1.64 -10.35 -16.11
N TYR A 214 -2.46 -9.77 -15.23
CA TYR A 214 -3.10 -10.52 -14.16
C TYR A 214 -4.07 -11.57 -14.73
N SER A 215 -4.83 -11.24 -15.76
CA SER A 215 -5.68 -12.22 -16.45
C SER A 215 -4.86 -13.38 -17.03
N GLN A 216 -3.72 -13.08 -17.65
CA GLN A 216 -2.84 -14.12 -18.18
C GLN A 216 -2.23 -14.97 -17.05
N ILE A 217 -1.72 -14.37 -15.97
CA ILE A 217 -1.17 -15.11 -14.82
C ILE A 217 -2.23 -16.03 -14.22
N LEU A 218 -3.44 -15.52 -14.02
CA LEU A 218 -4.54 -16.31 -13.47
C LEU A 218 -4.88 -17.46 -14.43
N ASN A 219 -5.07 -17.21 -15.73
CA ASN A 219 -5.36 -18.26 -16.70
C ASN A 219 -4.24 -19.30 -16.82
N ASP A 220 -2.97 -18.86 -16.88
CA ASP A 220 -1.81 -19.74 -16.94
C ASP A 220 -1.72 -20.60 -15.66
N SER A 221 -2.00 -20.01 -14.49
CA SER A 221 -2.05 -20.75 -13.23
C SER A 221 -3.23 -21.73 -13.18
N GLU A 222 -4.42 -21.34 -13.64
CA GLU A 222 -5.60 -22.21 -13.67
C GLU A 222 -5.38 -23.42 -14.60
N HIS A 223 -4.67 -23.25 -15.71
CA HIS A 223 -4.29 -24.34 -16.61
C HIS A 223 -3.17 -25.23 -16.08
N SER A 224 -2.42 -24.76 -15.08
CA SER A 224 -1.34 -25.52 -14.45
C SER A 224 -1.81 -26.41 -13.29
N PHE A 225 -3.02 -26.16 -12.77
CA PHE A 225 -3.62 -26.96 -11.71
C PHE A 225 -4.50 -28.08 -12.28
N ASP A 226 -4.56 -29.21 -11.58
CA ASP A 226 -5.58 -30.22 -11.83
C ASP A 226 -6.95 -29.80 -11.24
N GLY A 227 -7.98 -30.61 -11.44
CA GLY A 227 -9.35 -30.25 -11.03
C GLY A 227 -9.53 -30.07 -9.51
N GLU A 228 -8.76 -30.80 -8.69
CA GLU A 228 -8.84 -30.72 -7.23
C GLU A 228 -8.00 -29.55 -6.71
N ASP A 229 -6.78 -29.40 -7.22
CA ASP A 229 -5.88 -28.28 -6.89
C ASP A 229 -6.48 -26.94 -7.30
N LEU A 230 -7.17 -26.88 -8.45
CA LEU A 230 -7.86 -25.67 -8.90
C LEU A 230 -9.03 -25.31 -7.98
N HIS A 231 -9.80 -26.30 -7.54
CA HIS A 231 -10.87 -26.08 -6.57
C HIS A 231 -10.30 -25.58 -5.24
N PHE A 232 -9.19 -26.18 -4.78
CA PHE A 232 -8.49 -25.78 -3.57
C PHE A 232 -7.96 -24.34 -3.66
N ALA A 233 -7.25 -24.00 -4.74
CA ALA A 233 -6.72 -22.66 -4.99
C ALA A 233 -7.84 -21.61 -5.07
N ARG A 234 -8.96 -21.90 -5.74
CA ARG A 234 -10.12 -20.99 -5.80
C ARG A 234 -10.77 -20.79 -4.45
N THR A 235 -10.80 -21.82 -3.60
CA THR A 235 -11.31 -21.74 -2.23
C THR A 235 -10.43 -20.84 -1.38
N ILE A 236 -9.09 -21.01 -1.44
CA ILE A 236 -8.13 -20.10 -0.78
C ILE A 236 -8.32 -18.67 -1.26
N TYR A 237 -8.34 -18.46 -2.58
CA TYR A 237 -8.50 -17.13 -3.17
C TYR A 237 -9.80 -16.45 -2.70
N SER A 238 -10.90 -17.21 -2.63
CA SER A 238 -12.19 -16.71 -2.14
C SER A 238 -12.12 -16.31 -0.67
N TRP A 239 -11.48 -17.12 0.18
CA TRP A 239 -11.26 -16.78 1.58
C TRP A 239 -10.41 -15.52 1.71
N VAL A 240 -9.27 -15.44 1.03
CA VAL A 240 -8.39 -14.27 1.10
C VAL A 240 -9.09 -13.00 0.61
N CYS A 241 -9.85 -13.07 -0.48
CA CYS A 241 -10.52 -11.89 -1.05
C CYS A 241 -11.75 -11.44 -0.26
N LEU A 242 -12.49 -12.37 0.37
CA LEU A 242 -13.76 -12.07 1.03
C LEU A 242 -13.65 -11.96 2.55
N ALA A 243 -12.55 -12.46 3.14
CA ALA A 243 -12.33 -12.40 4.57
C ALA A 243 -12.26 -10.95 5.05
N ARG A 244 -13.20 -10.58 5.92
CA ARG A 244 -13.17 -9.31 6.66
C ARG A 244 -12.40 -9.48 7.96
N VAL A 245 -11.15 -9.94 7.87
CA VAL A 245 -10.31 -10.17 9.05
C VAL A 245 -9.41 -8.93 9.25
N PRO A 246 -9.33 -8.36 10.46
CA PRO A 246 -8.54 -7.16 10.73
C PRO A 246 -7.01 -7.39 10.70
N LYS A 247 -6.56 -8.65 10.62
CA LYS A 247 -5.16 -9.05 10.55
C LYS A 247 -4.90 -9.83 9.26
N PRO A 248 -3.71 -9.73 8.64
CA PRO A 248 -3.29 -10.63 7.57
C PRO A 248 -3.45 -12.09 8.00
N MET A 249 -4.13 -12.86 7.15
CA MET A 249 -4.40 -14.26 7.38
C MET A 249 -3.10 -15.06 7.31
N THR A 250 -2.84 -15.90 8.31
CA THR A 250 -1.66 -16.77 8.32
C THR A 250 -1.93 -18.05 7.51
N VAL A 251 -0.87 -18.79 7.16
CA VAL A 251 -1.00 -20.08 6.46
C VAL A 251 -1.81 -21.07 7.32
N GLN A 252 -1.62 -21.02 8.64
CA GLN A 252 -2.39 -21.79 9.62
C GLN A 252 -3.88 -21.43 9.60
N ASP A 253 -4.21 -20.14 9.57
CA ASP A 253 -5.60 -19.68 9.48
C ASP A 253 -6.26 -20.18 8.19
N ILE A 254 -5.53 -20.14 7.07
CA ILE A 254 -5.98 -20.67 5.78
C ILE A 254 -6.22 -22.18 5.89
N GLY A 255 -5.30 -22.93 6.48
CA GLY A 255 -5.45 -24.37 6.68
C GLY A 255 -6.71 -24.74 7.46
N VAL A 256 -7.02 -23.98 8.53
CA VAL A 256 -8.27 -24.15 9.28
C VAL A 256 -9.49 -23.79 8.43
N LEU A 257 -9.47 -22.68 7.68
CA LEU A 257 -10.60 -22.28 6.84
C LEU A 257 -10.90 -23.28 5.72
N LEU A 258 -9.89 -23.96 5.18
CA LEU A 258 -10.06 -24.99 4.17
C LEU A 258 -10.69 -26.27 4.71
N SER A 259 -10.59 -26.51 6.02
CA SER A 259 -11.28 -27.64 6.69
C SER A 259 -12.80 -27.42 6.84
N LEU A 260 -13.28 -26.19 6.65
CA LEU A 260 -14.69 -25.82 6.81
C LEU A 260 -15.48 -26.10 5.54
N LYS A 261 -16.57 -26.86 5.66
CA LYS A 261 -17.52 -27.08 4.56
C LYS A 261 -18.76 -26.20 4.75
N PRO A 262 -19.42 -25.72 3.69
CA PRO A 262 -20.69 -25.00 3.83
C PRO A 262 -21.70 -25.82 4.65
N GLY A 263 -22.16 -25.27 5.78
CA GLY A 263 -23.09 -25.95 6.69
C GLY A 263 -22.45 -26.81 7.79
N SER A 264 -21.12 -26.89 7.88
CA SER A 264 -20.46 -27.59 9.00
C SER A 264 -20.58 -26.80 10.30
N THR A 265 -21.05 -27.45 11.36
CA THR A 265 -21.16 -26.89 12.72
C THR A 265 -19.94 -27.19 13.60
N SER A 266 -18.98 -27.96 13.10
CA SER A 266 -17.74 -28.33 13.78
C SER A 266 -16.55 -28.32 12.83
N ILE A 267 -15.36 -28.04 13.37
CA ILE A 267 -14.08 -28.07 12.65
C ILE A 267 -13.65 -29.54 12.52
N ASN A 268 -13.43 -30.01 11.30
CA ASN A 268 -12.87 -31.33 11.06
C ASN A 268 -11.33 -31.26 11.15
N GLN A 269 -10.78 -31.68 12.29
CA GLN A 269 -9.33 -31.64 12.54
C GLN A 269 -8.52 -32.50 11.55
N ASP A 270 -9.12 -33.57 11.02
CA ASP A 270 -8.48 -34.46 10.03
C ASP A 270 -8.41 -33.86 8.62
N ALA A 271 -9.08 -32.72 8.40
CA ALA A 271 -9.08 -32.00 7.12
C ALA A 271 -8.15 -30.79 7.09
N ILE A 272 -7.39 -30.54 8.17
CA ILE A 272 -6.37 -29.50 8.21
C ILE A 272 -5.13 -30.00 7.44
N PRO A 273 -4.57 -29.24 6.48
CA PRO A 273 -3.36 -29.63 5.77
C PRO A 273 -2.20 -29.92 6.73
N LEU A 274 -1.47 -31.01 6.50
CA LEU A 274 -0.43 -31.51 7.40
C LEU A 274 0.75 -30.54 7.60
N ASP A 275 0.95 -29.61 6.66
CA ASP A 275 2.10 -28.67 6.61
C ASP A 275 1.69 -27.17 6.70
N ALA A 276 0.55 -26.84 7.34
CA ALA A 276 0.06 -25.46 7.45
C ALA A 276 0.78 -24.58 8.50
#